data_AF-A0A1S0UDZ0-F1
#
_entry.id   AF-A0A1S0UDZ0-F1
#
_cell.length_a   1.000
_cell.length_b   1.000
_cell.length_c   1.000
_cell.angle_alpha   90.00
_cell.angle_beta   90.00
_cell.angle_gamma   90.00
#
_symmetry.space_group_name_H-M   'P 1'
#
loop_
_entity.id
_entity.type
_entity.pdbx_description
1 polymer ?
#
loop_
_entity_poly.entity_id
_entity_poly.type
_entity_poly.pdbx_seq_one_letter_code
_entity_poly.pdbx_strand_id
1 'polypeptide(L)'
;MQKNFQYQQQRQYPSYLRQDLKKINQIRANNSGINFKNIPLNNNTIDIIVHHLGVVINQATGNLEYFNHLIPIDTFVISLDNYQATPYGTTPNIIQQTISGQILGTTLQLAYNVQCIDNNYGPNCDLKCTPASINNLHAACISVITGMHHSCKYASNSIKIFDCTPCPYGLTINQTKCNTPNITPIIHVS
;
A
#
# COMPACT_ATOMS: atom_id res chain seq x y z
N MET A 1 -10.24 2.63 1.45
CA MET A 1 -9.21 2.26 0.46
C MET A 1 -9.35 0.78 0.15
N GLN A 2 -9.26 0.37 -1.12
CA GLN A 2 -9.38 -1.03 -1.53
C GLN A 2 -8.11 -1.45 -2.30
N LYS A 3 -7.60 -2.64 -1.97
CA LYS A 3 -6.40 -3.25 -2.60
C LYS A 3 -6.74 -4.64 -3.14
N ASN A 4 -6.21 -4.96 -4.33
CA ASN A 4 -6.29 -6.29 -4.95
C ASN A 4 -4.88 -6.83 -5.20
N PHE A 5 -4.68 -8.14 -4.99
CA PHE A 5 -3.36 -8.79 -5.02
C PHE A 5 -3.31 -10.01 -5.97
N GLN A 6 -2.20 -10.20 -6.67
CA GLN A 6 -1.89 -11.38 -7.51
C GLN A 6 -0.46 -11.87 -7.22
N TYR A 7 -0.25 -13.19 -7.16
CA TYR A 7 0.98 -13.86 -6.70
C TYR A 7 1.45 -14.96 -7.66
N GLN A 8 2.77 -15.07 -7.86
CA GLN A 8 3.44 -16.28 -8.38
C GLN A 8 4.75 -16.55 -7.60
N GLN A 9 4.93 -17.78 -7.13
CA GLN A 9 6.17 -18.23 -6.48
C GLN A 9 7.11 -18.87 -7.51
N GLN A 10 8.33 -18.37 -7.67
CA GLN A 10 9.42 -19.13 -8.27
C GLN A 10 10.36 -19.58 -7.15
N ARG A 11 10.56 -20.90 -7.02
CA ARG A 11 11.34 -21.50 -5.93
C ARG A 11 12.77 -21.77 -6.38
N GLN A 12 13.75 -21.19 -5.69
CA GLN A 12 15.13 -21.66 -5.72
C GLN A 12 15.71 -21.63 -4.29
N TYR A 13 15.62 -22.75 -3.58
CA TYR A 13 16.10 -22.85 -2.21
C TYR A 13 17.63 -22.93 -2.13
N PRO A 14 18.27 -22.29 -1.13
CA PRO A 14 19.69 -22.44 -0.80
C PRO A 14 20.10 -23.90 -0.57
N SER A 15 21.35 -24.23 -0.88
CA SER A 15 21.90 -25.60 -0.80
C SER A 15 21.88 -26.21 0.60
N TYR A 16 21.93 -25.40 1.67
CA TYR A 16 21.87 -25.89 3.06
C TYR A 16 20.45 -26.35 3.46
N LEU A 17 19.39 -25.75 2.92
CA LEU A 17 18.00 -26.21 3.11
C LEU A 17 17.67 -27.47 2.27
N ARG A 18 18.49 -27.80 1.26
CA ARG A 18 18.29 -29.01 0.42
C ARG A 18 18.66 -30.31 1.14
N GLN A 19 19.50 -30.28 2.16
CA GLN A 19 19.94 -31.50 2.86
C GLN A 19 18.81 -32.09 3.72
N ASP A 20 17.99 -31.24 4.35
CA ASP A 20 16.81 -31.66 5.12
C ASP A 20 15.60 -32.00 4.23
N LEU A 21 15.52 -31.44 3.02
CA LEU A 21 14.40 -31.64 2.07
C LEU A 21 14.49 -32.91 1.22
N LYS A 22 15.58 -33.69 1.29
CA LYS A 22 15.73 -34.92 0.47
C LYS A 22 14.73 -36.04 0.81
N LYS A 23 13.92 -35.91 1.86
CA LYS A 23 12.96 -36.94 2.28
C LYS A 23 11.48 -36.58 2.16
N ILE A 24 11.14 -35.41 1.59
CA ILE A 24 9.73 -35.04 1.39
C ILE A 24 9.41 -35.20 -0.09
N ASN A 25 8.80 -36.35 -0.43
CA ASN A 25 8.24 -36.60 -1.75
C ASN A 25 7.35 -35.44 -2.18
N GLN A 26 7.49 -35.08 -3.45
CA GLN A 26 6.73 -34.06 -4.17
C GLN A 26 5.25 -34.02 -3.75
N ILE A 27 4.89 -33.09 -2.87
CA ILE A 27 3.52 -32.58 -2.81
C ILE A 27 3.51 -31.33 -3.69
N ARG A 28 2.97 -31.56 -4.89
CA ARG A 28 2.67 -30.59 -5.93
C ARG A 28 1.74 -29.51 -5.35
N ALA A 29 2.31 -28.48 -4.74
CA ALA A 29 1.57 -27.26 -4.44
C ALA A 29 1.36 -26.51 -5.77
N ASN A 30 0.33 -26.93 -6.51
CA ASN A 30 -0.31 -26.10 -7.53
C ASN A 30 -0.95 -24.92 -6.78
N ASN A 31 -0.20 -23.86 -6.55
CA ASN A 31 -0.77 -22.65 -5.95
C ASN A 31 -1.47 -21.86 -7.05
N SER A 32 -2.78 -22.13 -7.15
CA SER A 32 -3.78 -21.24 -7.71
C SER A 32 -3.62 -19.85 -7.10
N GLY A 33 -3.58 -18.79 -7.91
CA GLY A 33 -3.44 -17.42 -7.45
C GLY A 33 -4.51 -17.07 -6.39
N ILE A 34 -4.06 -16.69 -5.20
CA ILE A 34 -4.94 -16.28 -4.10
C ILE A 34 -5.18 -14.77 -4.22
N ASN A 35 -6.45 -14.38 -4.35
CA ASN A 35 -6.88 -12.99 -4.37
C ASN A 35 -7.26 -12.54 -2.95
N PHE A 36 -6.49 -11.64 -2.35
CA PHE A 36 -6.90 -10.95 -1.13
C PHE A 36 -7.67 -9.69 -1.53
N LYS A 37 -8.87 -9.50 -0.97
CA LYS A 37 -9.68 -8.27 -1.13
C LYS A 37 -9.80 -7.56 0.21
N ASN A 38 -9.62 -6.24 0.20
CA ASN A 38 -9.98 -5.33 1.30
C ASN A 38 -9.21 -5.53 2.62
N ILE A 39 -7.91 -5.20 2.62
CA ILE A 39 -7.14 -5.03 3.86
C ILE A 39 -7.30 -3.57 4.35
N PRO A 40 -7.93 -3.31 5.50
CA PRO A 40 -7.98 -1.97 6.09
C PRO A 40 -6.58 -1.53 6.51
N LEU A 41 -6.20 -0.29 6.17
CA LEU A 41 -4.87 0.25 6.44
C LEU A 41 -4.93 1.28 7.55
N ASN A 42 -4.43 0.89 8.71
CA ASN A 42 -3.86 1.81 9.69
C ASN A 42 -2.33 1.90 9.55
N ASN A 43 -1.70 1.02 8.75
CA ASN A 43 -0.24 0.93 8.65
C ASN A 43 0.27 1.15 7.21
N ASN A 44 1.38 1.89 7.08
CA ASN A 44 2.10 2.14 5.83
C ASN A 44 2.86 0.92 5.28
N THR A 45 2.48 -0.29 5.68
CA THR A 45 3.14 -1.52 5.22
C THR A 45 2.15 -2.61 4.84
N ILE A 46 2.61 -3.54 4.01
CA ILE A 46 1.95 -4.83 3.80
C ILE A 46 2.90 -5.90 4.29
N ASP A 47 2.46 -6.63 5.32
CA ASP A 47 3.21 -7.74 5.88
C ASP A 47 2.63 -9.05 5.35
N ILE A 48 3.46 -9.84 4.68
CA ILE A 48 3.10 -11.13 4.10
C ILE A 48 3.88 -12.20 4.85
N ILE A 49 3.17 -12.97 5.68
CA ILE A 49 3.75 -14.05 6.48
C ILE A 49 3.45 -15.38 5.81
N VAL A 50 4.50 -16.08 5.38
CA VAL A 50 4.39 -17.39 4.76
C VAL A 50 4.44 -18.44 5.84
N HIS A 51 3.40 -19.27 5.89
CA HIS A 51 3.33 -20.39 6.81
C HIS A 51 3.47 -21.71 6.09
N HIS A 52 4.03 -22.69 6.79
CA HIS A 52 4.00 -24.09 6.40
C HIS A 52 3.12 -24.85 7.36
N LEU A 53 2.16 -25.59 6.81
CA LEU A 53 1.34 -26.53 7.56
C LEU A 53 1.94 -27.92 7.38
N GLY A 54 2.42 -28.50 8.47
CA GLY A 54 3.16 -29.76 8.39
C GLY A 54 3.31 -30.47 9.72
N VAL A 55 4.24 -31.41 9.71
CA VAL A 55 4.65 -32.15 10.90
C VAL A 55 5.87 -31.48 11.52
N VAL A 56 5.91 -31.44 12.84
CA VAL A 56 7.08 -30.99 13.60
C VAL A 56 7.69 -32.21 14.27
N ILE A 57 8.97 -32.43 14.00
CA ILE A 57 9.73 -33.57 14.53
C ILE A 57 10.80 -33.02 15.47
N ASN A 58 10.88 -33.60 16.67
CA ASN A 58 11.95 -33.30 17.61
C ASN A 58 13.28 -33.79 17.03
N GLN A 59 14.24 -32.89 16.79
CA GLN A 59 15.52 -33.27 16.17
C GLN A 59 16.39 -34.17 17.06
N ALA A 60 16.27 -34.07 18.39
CA ALA A 60 17.08 -34.85 19.32
C ALA A 60 16.57 -36.29 19.51
N THR A 61 15.25 -36.49 19.44
CA THR A 61 14.62 -37.80 19.69
C THR A 61 14.04 -38.47 18.44
N GLY A 62 13.84 -37.72 17.36
CA GLY A 62 13.16 -38.20 16.14
C GLY A 62 11.65 -38.39 16.30
N ASN A 63 11.08 -38.07 17.46
CA ASN A 63 9.65 -38.22 17.71
C ASN A 63 8.84 -37.13 17.01
N LEU A 64 7.65 -37.50 16.54
CA LEU A 64 6.64 -36.54 16.08
C LEU A 64 6.12 -35.76 17.29
N GLU A 65 6.34 -34.44 17.31
CA GLU A 65 5.79 -33.57 18.35
C GLU A 65 4.41 -33.04 17.96
N TYR A 66 4.25 -32.64 16.70
CA TYR A 66 2.99 -32.06 16.22
C TYR A 66 2.65 -32.57 14.82
N PHE A 67 1.36 -32.85 14.63
CA PHE A 67 0.76 -33.09 13.32
C PHE A 67 -0.15 -31.92 12.97
N ASN A 68 -0.15 -31.50 11.70
CA ASN A 68 -0.97 -30.39 11.21
C ASN A 68 -0.69 -29.06 11.96
N HIS A 69 0.58 -28.76 12.19
CA HIS A 69 1.02 -27.54 12.87
C HIS A 69 1.43 -26.47 11.87
N LEU A 70 0.98 -25.25 12.11
CA LEU A 70 1.20 -24.10 11.23
C LEU A 70 2.40 -23.30 11.76
N ILE A 71 3.54 -23.39 11.06
CA ILE A 71 4.77 -22.68 11.44
C ILE A 71 5.04 -21.52 10.48
N PRO A 72 5.36 -20.31 10.97
CA PRO A 72 5.84 -19.24 10.10
C PRO A 72 7.24 -19.60 9.59
N ILE A 73 7.41 -19.58 8.27
CA ILE A 73 8.71 -19.86 7.64
C ILE A 73 9.38 -18.58 7.19
N ASP A 74 8.63 -17.61 6.66
CA ASP A 74 9.25 -16.38 6.16
C ASP A 74 8.29 -15.21 6.25
N THR A 75 8.83 -13.99 6.20
CA THR A 75 8.06 -12.75 6.21
C THR A 75 8.60 -11.79 5.16
N PHE A 76 7.70 -11.21 4.39
CA PHE A 76 7.99 -10.19 3.40
C PHE A 76 7.27 -8.91 3.81
N VAL A 77 8.01 -7.80 3.88
CA VAL A 77 7.48 -6.50 4.27
C VAL A 77 7.57 -5.55 3.09
N ILE A 78 6.46 -4.90 2.77
CA ILE A 78 6.37 -3.95 1.66
C ILE A 78 6.02 -2.59 2.24
N SER A 79 6.90 -1.60 2.07
CA SER A 79 6.57 -0.21 2.38
C SER A 79 5.60 0.36 1.35
N LEU A 80 4.64 1.11 1.84
CA LEU A 80 3.64 1.86 1.10
C LEU A 80 3.96 3.35 1.08
N ASP A 81 5.15 3.79 1.48
CA ASP A 81 5.45 5.22 1.59
C ASP A 81 5.45 5.93 0.22
N ASN A 82 5.64 5.18 -0.87
CA ASN A 82 5.78 5.73 -2.23
C ASN A 82 4.70 5.24 -3.22
N TYR A 83 3.57 4.67 -2.76
CA TYR A 83 2.51 4.32 -3.72
C TYR A 83 1.75 5.57 -4.18
N GLN A 84 1.21 5.48 -5.40
CA GLN A 84 0.28 6.48 -5.92
C GLN A 84 -1.09 5.84 -6.04
N ALA A 85 -2.03 6.30 -5.20
CA ALA A 85 -3.40 5.82 -5.27
C ALA A 85 -4.04 6.21 -6.59
N THR A 86 -4.79 5.27 -7.18
CA THR A 86 -5.66 5.58 -8.30
C THR A 86 -7.00 6.15 -7.84
N PRO A 87 -7.56 7.14 -8.57
CA PRO A 87 -8.89 7.62 -8.31
C PRO A 87 -9.95 6.52 -8.43
N TYR A 88 -11.02 6.66 -7.65
CA TYR A 88 -12.19 5.80 -7.76
C TYR A 88 -12.76 5.82 -9.19
N GLY A 89 -13.21 4.65 -9.68
CA GLY A 89 -13.83 4.52 -11.01
C GLY A 89 -12.88 4.60 -12.20
N THR A 90 -11.57 4.76 -11.98
CA THR A 90 -10.54 4.69 -13.02
C THR A 90 -9.87 3.33 -13.08
N THR A 91 -9.20 3.02 -14.19
CA THR A 91 -8.36 1.82 -14.29
C THR A 91 -7.26 1.86 -13.23
N PRO A 92 -7.16 0.86 -12.34
CA PRO A 92 -6.15 0.84 -11.31
C PRO A 92 -4.73 0.74 -11.88
N ASN A 93 -3.79 1.42 -11.24
CA ASN A 93 -2.37 1.30 -11.55
C ASN A 93 -1.81 0.07 -10.82
N ILE A 94 -1.34 -0.92 -11.59
CA ILE A 94 -0.79 -2.15 -11.05
C ILE A 94 0.70 -1.95 -10.80
N ILE A 95 1.10 -2.12 -9.55
CA ILE A 95 2.50 -2.09 -9.10
C ILE A 95 2.97 -3.54 -9.01
N GLN A 96 4.08 -3.85 -9.66
CA GLN A 96 4.73 -5.16 -9.59
C GLN A 96 6.08 -5.02 -8.87
N GLN A 97 6.34 -5.89 -7.90
CA GLN A 97 7.57 -5.88 -7.12
C GLN A 97 8.09 -7.30 -6.89
N THR A 98 9.41 -7.41 -6.79
CA THR A 98 10.11 -8.59 -6.30
C THR A 98 10.77 -8.23 -4.98
N ILE A 99 10.36 -8.87 -3.89
CA ILE A 99 10.85 -8.60 -2.54
C ILE A 99 11.65 -9.80 -2.05
N SER A 100 12.79 -9.56 -1.42
CA SER A 100 13.57 -10.63 -0.78
C SER A 100 13.00 -10.92 0.61
N GLY A 101 12.92 -12.19 0.99
CA GLY A 101 12.46 -12.58 2.33
C GLY A 101 13.54 -12.38 3.39
N GLN A 102 13.20 -12.67 4.64
CA GLN A 102 14.16 -12.69 5.74
C GLN A 102 15.11 -13.90 5.63
N ILE A 103 14.62 -15.00 5.04
CA ILE A 103 15.47 -16.16 4.73
C ILE A 103 16.26 -15.90 3.45
N LEU A 104 17.59 -16.02 3.54
CA LEU A 104 18.49 -15.85 2.40
C LEU A 104 18.07 -16.73 1.21
N GLY A 105 17.98 -16.15 0.03
CA GLY A 105 17.64 -16.86 -1.22
C GLY A 105 16.14 -17.04 -1.47
N THR A 106 15.28 -16.50 -0.61
CA THR A 106 13.83 -16.44 -0.86
C THR A 106 13.45 -15.13 -1.54
N THR A 107 12.51 -15.20 -2.48
CA THR A 107 11.96 -14.03 -3.17
C THR A 107 10.45 -14.18 -3.36
N LEU A 108 9.73 -13.07 -3.20
CA LEU A 108 8.31 -12.94 -3.43
C LEU A 108 8.06 -12.01 -4.62
N GLN A 109 7.40 -12.50 -5.66
CA GLN A 109 6.85 -11.65 -6.73
C GLN A 109 5.39 -11.32 -6.41
N LEU A 110 5.09 -10.03 -6.30
CA LEU A 110 3.76 -9.53 -5.98
C LEU A 110 3.33 -8.49 -7.01
N ALA A 111 2.06 -8.56 -7.42
CA ALA A 111 1.38 -7.45 -8.06
C ALA A 111 0.25 -6.93 -7.16
N TYR A 112 0.20 -5.62 -6.93
CA TYR A 112 -0.85 -4.97 -6.14
C TYR A 112 -1.25 -3.63 -6.74
N ASN A 113 -2.45 -3.15 -6.40
CA ASN A 113 -2.88 -1.79 -6.71
C ASN A 113 -3.49 -1.11 -5.49
N VAL A 114 -3.53 0.21 -5.54
CA VAL A 114 -4.24 1.03 -4.58
C VAL A 114 -5.28 1.86 -5.31
N GLN A 115 -6.53 1.77 -4.86
CA GLN A 115 -7.59 2.64 -5.36
C GLN A 115 -8.35 3.32 -4.21
N CYS A 116 -8.63 4.60 -4.39
CA CYS A 116 -9.52 5.34 -3.52
C CYS A 116 -10.96 4.87 -3.71
N ILE A 117 -11.74 4.93 -2.64
CA ILE A 117 -13.18 4.58 -2.62
C ILE A 117 -13.97 5.76 -2.07
N ASP A 118 -15.29 5.72 -2.16
CA ASP A 118 -16.22 6.68 -1.55
C ASP A 118 -15.94 8.15 -1.92
N ASN A 119 -15.53 8.41 -3.15
CA ASN A 119 -15.15 9.74 -3.65
C ASN A 119 -14.08 10.42 -2.78
N ASN A 120 -13.12 9.65 -2.27
CA ASN A 120 -11.90 10.20 -1.71
C ASN A 120 -10.84 10.36 -2.79
N TYR A 121 -9.94 11.31 -2.58
CA TYR A 121 -8.89 11.69 -3.53
C TYR A 121 -7.54 11.86 -2.84
N GLY A 122 -6.53 12.16 -3.66
CA GLY A 122 -5.17 12.40 -3.21
C GLY A 122 -4.34 11.12 -3.01
N PRO A 123 -3.03 11.27 -2.76
CA PRO A 123 -2.11 10.13 -2.60
C PRO A 123 -2.54 9.16 -1.49
N ASN A 124 -3.13 9.68 -0.41
CA ASN A 124 -3.53 8.90 0.76
C ASN A 124 -5.02 8.52 0.78
N CYS A 125 -5.79 8.85 -0.27
CA CYS A 125 -7.25 8.65 -0.32
C CYS A 125 -7.99 9.22 0.91
N ASP A 126 -7.53 10.35 1.41
CA ASP A 126 -8.05 11.04 2.59
C ASP A 126 -8.64 12.41 2.25
N LEU A 127 -8.49 12.88 1.00
CA LEU A 127 -9.03 14.17 0.60
C LEU A 127 -10.50 14.06 0.23
N LYS A 128 -11.34 14.84 0.90
CA LYS A 128 -12.71 15.16 0.47
C LYS A 128 -12.71 16.48 -0.27
N CYS A 129 -13.23 16.47 -1.49
CA CYS A 129 -13.10 17.59 -2.40
C CYS A 129 -14.45 18.09 -2.89
N THR A 130 -14.55 19.40 -3.04
CA THR A 130 -15.71 20.09 -3.62
C THR A 130 -15.23 21.02 -4.73
N PRO A 131 -16.03 21.22 -5.80
CA PRO A 131 -15.71 22.22 -6.81
C PRO A 131 -15.53 23.61 -6.21
N ALA A 132 -14.53 24.34 -6.68
CA ALA A 132 -14.31 25.72 -6.25
C ALA A 132 -15.47 26.62 -6.72
N SER A 133 -15.82 27.61 -5.90
CA SER A 133 -16.98 28.50 -6.09
C SER A 133 -17.03 29.24 -7.44
N ILE A 134 -15.88 29.54 -8.05
CA ILE A 134 -15.79 30.34 -9.29
C ILE A 134 -15.41 29.51 -10.51
N ASN A 135 -14.70 28.40 -10.33
CA ASN A 135 -14.19 27.59 -11.42
C ASN A 135 -14.25 26.11 -11.08
N ASN A 136 -15.10 25.36 -11.77
CA ASN A 136 -15.27 23.92 -11.59
C ASN A 136 -14.05 23.10 -12.04
N LEU A 137 -13.06 23.70 -12.71
CA LEU A 137 -11.76 23.08 -13.00
C LEU A 137 -10.83 23.06 -11.78
N HIS A 138 -11.19 23.74 -10.70
CA HIS A 138 -10.49 23.72 -9.42
C HIS A 138 -11.31 23.01 -8.35
N ALA A 139 -10.63 22.40 -7.39
CA ALA A 139 -11.26 21.73 -6.26
C ALA A 139 -10.67 22.25 -4.94
N ALA A 140 -11.57 22.58 -4.02
CA ALA A 140 -11.27 22.80 -2.62
C ALA A 140 -11.31 21.45 -1.91
N CYS A 141 -10.18 21.01 -1.40
CA CYS A 141 -10.07 19.72 -0.72
C CYS A 141 -9.69 19.88 0.74
N ILE A 142 -10.15 18.96 1.58
CA ILE A 142 -9.76 18.84 2.98
C ILE A 142 -9.38 17.40 3.29
N SER A 143 -8.25 17.20 3.95
CA SER A 143 -7.87 15.89 4.50
C SER A 143 -8.77 15.57 5.68
N VAL A 144 -9.49 14.46 5.62
CA VAL A 144 -10.35 14.01 6.74
C VAL A 144 -9.55 13.50 7.93
N ILE A 145 -8.24 13.24 7.74
CA ILE A 145 -7.34 12.76 8.79
C ILE A 145 -6.68 13.95 9.49
N THR A 146 -6.12 14.89 8.73
CA THR A 146 -5.32 16.00 9.29
C THR A 146 -6.08 17.31 9.42
N GLY A 147 -7.24 17.44 8.77
CA GLY A 147 -7.98 18.71 8.66
C GLY A 147 -7.30 19.74 7.74
N MET A 148 -6.16 19.41 7.13
CA MET A 148 -5.43 20.34 6.26
C MET A 148 -6.19 20.59 4.95
N HIS A 149 -6.25 21.85 4.55
CA HIS A 149 -6.79 22.25 3.25
C HIS A 149 -5.79 22.00 2.13
N HIS A 150 -6.30 21.64 0.96
CA HIS A 150 -5.53 21.51 -0.27
C HIS A 150 -6.24 22.23 -1.42
N SER A 151 -5.45 22.91 -2.24
CA SER A 151 -5.88 23.47 -3.52
C SER A 151 -5.56 22.48 -4.62
N CYS A 152 -6.58 21.94 -5.29
CA CYS A 152 -6.40 20.93 -6.34
C CYS A 152 -7.04 21.37 -7.67
N LYS A 153 -6.82 20.59 -8.72
CA LYS A 153 -7.45 20.74 -10.04
C LYS A 153 -8.28 19.52 -10.39
N TYR A 154 -9.42 19.74 -11.05
CA TYR A 154 -10.15 18.70 -11.75
C TYR A 154 -9.56 18.48 -13.14
N ALA A 155 -9.50 17.22 -13.57
CA ALA A 155 -9.33 16.90 -14.98
C ALA A 155 -10.54 17.41 -15.75
N SER A 156 -10.39 17.58 -17.07
CA SER A 156 -11.45 18.08 -17.95
C SER A 156 -12.77 17.31 -17.86
N ASN A 157 -12.76 16.07 -17.35
CA ASN A 157 -13.94 15.25 -17.12
C ASN A 157 -14.57 15.38 -15.72
N SER A 158 -14.06 16.26 -14.84
CA SER A 158 -14.54 16.49 -13.46
C SER A 158 -14.55 15.26 -12.52
N ILE A 159 -13.98 14.13 -12.94
CA ILE A 159 -13.97 12.87 -12.15
C ILE A 159 -12.63 12.69 -11.45
N LYS A 160 -11.54 13.12 -12.09
CA LYS A 160 -10.18 12.97 -11.56
C LYS A 160 -9.72 14.28 -10.94
N ILE A 161 -9.17 14.20 -9.73
CA ILE A 161 -8.49 15.32 -9.07
C ILE A 161 -6.98 15.08 -9.12
N PHE A 162 -6.22 16.14 -9.42
CA PHE A 162 -4.76 16.13 -9.50
C PHE A 162 -4.19 17.49 -9.05
N ASP A 163 -2.86 17.62 -8.99
CA ASP A 163 -2.14 18.84 -8.58
C ASP A 163 -2.58 19.41 -7.21
N CYS A 164 -2.79 18.54 -6.22
CA CYS A 164 -3.19 18.95 -4.88
C CYS A 164 -2.04 19.57 -4.09
N THR A 165 -2.04 20.89 -3.94
CA THR A 165 -1.06 21.62 -3.13
C THR A 165 -1.58 21.82 -1.71
N PRO A 166 -0.84 21.41 -0.66
CA PRO A 166 -1.23 21.67 0.73
C PRO A 166 -1.23 23.16 1.04
N CYS A 167 -2.27 23.62 1.72
CA CYS A 167 -2.51 25.02 2.06
C CYS A 167 -2.59 25.19 3.58
N PRO A 168 -1.44 25.37 4.28
CA PRO A 168 -1.42 25.44 5.74
C PRO A 168 -2.18 26.64 6.31
N TYR A 169 -2.32 27.73 5.54
CA TYR A 169 -3.08 28.94 5.93
C TYR A 169 -4.50 28.98 5.33
N GLY A 170 -5.01 27.82 4.90
CA GLY A 170 -6.31 27.70 4.25
C GLY A 170 -6.30 28.17 2.79
N LEU A 171 -7.49 28.21 2.21
CA LEU A 171 -7.72 28.59 0.82
C LEU A 171 -8.16 30.06 0.71
N THR A 172 -7.84 30.66 -0.43
CA THR A 172 -8.42 31.95 -0.84
C THR A 172 -9.95 31.87 -0.92
N ILE A 173 -10.64 33.02 -0.89
CA ILE A 173 -12.12 33.12 -0.99
C ILE A 173 -12.65 32.37 -2.22
N ASN A 174 -11.91 32.41 -3.32
CA ASN A 174 -12.28 31.77 -4.59
C ASN A 174 -11.92 30.28 -4.63
N GLN A 175 -11.27 29.76 -3.58
CA GLN A 175 -10.90 28.36 -3.40
C GLN A 175 -10.00 27.73 -4.47
N THR A 176 -9.37 28.55 -5.32
CA THR A 176 -8.50 28.11 -6.42
C THR A 176 -7.01 28.11 -6.08
N LYS A 177 -6.64 28.74 -4.96
CA LYS A 177 -5.24 28.93 -4.51
C LYS A 177 -5.16 28.91 -2.98
N CYS A 178 -3.97 28.58 -2.46
CA CYS A 178 -3.65 28.71 -1.04
C CYS A 178 -3.51 30.17 -0.61
N ASN A 179 -3.93 30.49 0.61
CA ASN A 179 -3.53 31.75 1.24
C ASN A 179 -2.03 31.72 1.55
N THR A 180 -1.38 32.84 1.30
CA THR A 180 -0.01 33.09 1.77
C THR A 180 -0.08 33.76 3.14
N PRO A 181 0.86 33.47 4.05
CA PRO A 181 0.94 34.21 5.29
C PRO A 181 1.18 35.68 4.96
N ASN A 182 0.43 36.57 5.61
CA ASN A 182 0.63 38.00 5.45
C ASN A 182 1.83 38.40 6.31
N ILE A 183 3.04 38.11 5.82
CA ILE A 183 4.28 38.48 6.51
C ILE A 183 4.54 39.95 6.19
N THR A 184 3.95 40.86 6.97
CA THR A 184 4.48 42.22 7.05
C THR A 184 5.84 42.12 7.75
N PRO A 185 6.96 42.47 7.10
CA PRO A 185 8.26 42.45 7.78
C PRO A 185 8.21 43.48 8.92
N ILE A 186 8.33 43.00 10.16
CA ILE A 186 8.58 43.86 11.32
C ILE A 186 10.02 44.32 11.19
N ILE A 187 10.24 45.54 10.70
CA ILE A 187 11.54 46.18 10.73
C ILE A 187 11.79 46.56 12.20
N HIS A 188 12.60 45.76 12.90
CA HIS A 188 13.21 46.22 14.14
C HIS A 188 14.28 47.25 13.78
N VAL A 189 13.98 48.53 14.00
CA VAL A 189 14.99 49.57 14.05
C VAL A 189 15.61 49.50 15.44
N SER A 190 16.80 48.88 15.53
CA SER A 190 17.70 48.96 16.68
C SER A 190 18.46 50.27 16.67
#